data_AF-A0A1I7GNA7-F1
#
_entry.id   AF-A0A1I7GNA7-F1
#
_cell.length_a   1.000
_cell.length_b   1.000
_cell.length_c   1.000
_cell.angle_alpha   90.00
_cell.angle_beta   90.00
_cell.angle_gamma   90.00
#
_symmetry.space_group_name_H-M   'P 1'
#
loop_
_entity.id
_entity.type
_entity.pdbx_description
1 polymer ?
#
loop_
_entity_poly.entity_id
_entity_poly.type
_entity_poly.pdbx_seq_one_letter_code
_entity_poly.pdbx_strand_id
1 'polypeptide(L)'
;MSIVSDVASRNGTREVTGAYIDYLYTLKAQEIAARHYYRPRDERIASRYSMQFPSLELFTVDDVFGGWKEALNIHFADGGIFDRIQTYSSALH
;
A
#
# COMPACT_ATOMS: atom_id res chain seq x y z
N MET A 1 -11.67 -3.53 -7.58
CA MET A 1 -12.73 -3.02 -6.69
C MET A 1 -12.03 -2.40 -5.48
N SER A 2 -11.95 -1.07 -5.39
CA SER A 2 -11.31 -0.40 -4.26
C SER A 2 -12.22 -0.52 -3.03
N ILE A 3 -11.65 -0.84 -1.87
CA ILE A 3 -12.32 -0.94 -0.55
C ILE A 3 -13.18 0.31 -0.26
N VAL A 4 -12.89 1.42 -0.93
CA VAL A 4 -13.61 2.68 -0.87
C VAL A 4 -15.05 2.60 -1.40
N SER A 5 -15.38 1.69 -2.32
CA SER A 5 -16.71 1.64 -2.95
C SER A 5 -17.85 1.37 -1.95
N ASP A 6 -17.57 0.59 -0.92
CA ASP A 6 -18.60 0.02 -0.05
C ASP A 6 -18.86 0.90 1.19
N VAL A 7 -17.85 1.62 1.67
CA VAL A 7 -17.99 2.56 2.78
C VAL A 7 -18.68 3.84 2.32
N ALA A 8 -18.36 4.33 1.12
CA ALA A 8 -18.86 5.60 0.64
C ALA A 8 -20.36 5.57 0.26
N SER A 9 -20.91 4.39 -0.06
CA SER A 9 -22.35 4.23 -0.32
C SER A 9 -23.24 4.37 0.93
N ARG A 10 -22.71 4.15 2.14
CA ARG A 10 -23.52 4.16 3.36
C ARG A 10 -23.83 5.56 3.90
N ASN A 11 -23.04 6.58 3.50
CA ASN A 11 -23.10 7.92 4.10
C ASN A 11 -23.49 9.04 3.11
N GLY A 12 -23.94 8.72 1.89
CA GLY A 12 -24.26 9.75 0.88
C GLY A 12 -23.04 10.55 0.37
N THR A 13 -21.83 10.20 0.80
CA THR A 13 -20.57 10.88 0.42
C THR A 13 -19.87 10.25 -0.76
N ARG A 14 -20.50 9.27 -1.44
CA ARG A 14 -19.89 8.48 -2.52
C ARG A 14 -19.24 9.32 -3.61
N GLU A 15 -19.91 10.38 -4.02
CA GLU A 15 -19.40 11.27 -5.08
C GLU A 15 -18.15 12.04 -4.62
N VAL A 16 -18.20 12.65 -3.44
CA VAL A 16 -17.06 13.39 -2.87
C VAL A 16 -15.88 12.47 -2.58
N THR A 17 -16.13 11.28 -2.06
CA THR A 17 -15.09 10.27 -1.80
C THR A 17 -14.47 9.77 -3.10
N GLY A 18 -15.29 9.49 -4.12
CA GLY A 18 -14.81 9.11 -5.46
C GLY A 18 -13.91 10.19 -6.04
N ALA A 19 -14.40 11.43 -6.08
CA ALA A 19 -13.64 12.58 -6.57
C ALA A 19 -12.32 12.79 -5.79
N TYR A 20 -12.30 12.56 -4.48
CA TYR A 20 -11.08 12.63 -3.68
C TYR A 20 -10.07 11.56 -4.08
N ILE A 21 -10.49 10.31 -4.24
CA ILE A 21 -9.60 9.23 -4.68
C ILE A 21 -9.11 9.49 -6.11
N ASP A 22 -9.98 9.90 -7.03
CA ASP A 22 -9.60 10.24 -8.40
C ASP A 22 -8.59 11.40 -8.42
N TYR A 23 -8.78 12.38 -7.53
CA TYR A 23 -7.84 13.49 -7.38
C TYR A 23 -6.43 13.02 -7.03
N LEU A 24 -6.27 11.95 -6.23
CA LEU A 24 -4.96 11.40 -5.88
C LEU A 24 -4.15 10.95 -7.11
N TYR A 25 -4.83 10.65 -8.23
CA TYR A 25 -4.18 10.23 -9.49
C TYR A 25 -3.93 11.39 -10.47
N THR A 26 -4.33 12.61 -10.13
CA THR A 26 -4.01 13.79 -10.96
C THR A 26 -2.51 14.10 -10.89
N LEU A 27 -1.99 14.74 -11.94
CA LEU A 27 -0.61 15.25 -11.96
C LEU A 27 -0.26 16.08 -10.72
N LYS A 28 -1.20 16.93 -10.27
CA LYS A 28 -1.01 17.78 -9.10
C LYS A 28 -0.86 16.97 -7.81
N ALA A 29 -1.69 15.95 -7.60
CA ALA A 29 -1.58 15.11 -6.42
C ALA A 29 -0.34 14.21 -6.46
N GLN A 30 0.02 13.69 -7.64
CA GLN A 30 1.25 12.93 -7.83
C GLN A 30 2.51 13.77 -7.56
N GLU A 31 2.52 15.05 -7.96
CA GLU A 31 3.58 16.01 -7.62
C GLU A 31 3.65 16.25 -6.10
N ILE A 32 2.50 16.40 -5.43
CA ILE A 32 2.45 16.53 -3.97
C ILE A 32 3.04 15.27 -3.31
N ALA A 33 2.63 14.07 -3.75
CA ALA A 33 3.14 12.81 -3.23
C ALA A 33 4.67 12.72 -3.36
N ALA A 34 5.21 13.06 -4.53
CA ALA A 34 6.65 13.05 -4.78
C ALA A 34 7.42 14.04 -3.89
N ARG A 35 6.92 15.28 -3.71
CA ARG A 35 7.52 16.26 -2.79
C ARG A 35 7.51 15.82 -1.32
N HIS A 36 6.60 14.92 -0.96
CA HIS A 36 6.52 14.31 0.36
C HIS A 36 7.12 12.89 0.39
N TYR A 37 8.03 12.57 -0.54
CA TYR A 37 8.84 11.35 -0.57
C TYR A 37 8.07 10.04 -0.83
N TYR A 38 6.83 10.12 -1.32
CA TYR A 38 6.12 8.94 -1.82
C TYR A 38 6.46 8.74 -3.30
N ARG A 39 6.72 7.48 -3.71
CA ARG A 39 7.00 7.15 -5.12
C ARG A 39 5.71 7.34 -5.96
N PRO A 40 5.67 8.30 -6.89
CA PRO A 40 4.49 8.55 -7.73
C PRO A 40 4.30 7.43 -8.76
N ARG A 41 3.05 7.22 -9.17
CA ARG A 41 2.66 6.24 -10.22
C ARG A 41 2.65 6.85 -11.61
N ASP A 42 2.43 8.16 -11.73
CA ASP A 42 2.54 8.85 -13.03
C ASP A 42 4.00 8.94 -13.44
N GLU A 43 4.33 8.35 -14.60
CA GLU A 43 5.70 8.23 -15.11
C GLU A 43 6.39 9.58 -15.35
N ARG A 44 5.61 10.61 -15.72
CA ARG A 44 6.15 11.95 -15.99
C ARG A 44 6.63 12.60 -14.69
N ILE A 45 5.87 12.42 -13.61
CA ILE A 45 6.28 12.90 -12.28
C ILE A 45 7.41 12.02 -11.73
N ALA A 46 7.32 10.70 -11.86
CA ALA A 46 8.37 9.77 -11.41
C ALA A 46 9.74 10.10 -12.03
N SER A 47 9.77 10.35 -13.33
CA SER A 47 11.00 10.72 -14.05
C SER A 47 11.62 12.02 -13.53
N ARG A 48 10.81 13.07 -13.30
CA ARG A 48 11.27 14.36 -12.73
C ARG A 48 11.88 14.23 -11.33
N TYR A 49 11.43 13.24 -10.55
CA TYR A 49 11.89 12.99 -9.18
C TYR A 49 12.85 11.79 -9.06
N SER A 50 13.32 11.24 -10.18
CA SER A 50 14.17 10.03 -10.22
C SER A 50 15.43 10.14 -9.36
N MET A 51 16.04 11.33 -9.25
CA MET A 51 17.21 11.55 -8.40
C MET A 51 16.92 11.40 -6.89
N GLN A 52 15.66 11.52 -6.46
CA GLN A 52 15.27 11.34 -5.05
C GLN A 52 15.01 9.87 -4.70
N PHE A 53 14.77 9.03 -5.70
CA PHE A 53 14.33 7.65 -5.51
C PHE A 53 15.34 6.70 -6.16
N PRO A 54 16.24 6.06 -5.38
CA PRO A 54 17.17 5.10 -5.95
C PRO A 54 16.40 3.96 -6.64
N SER A 55 17.01 3.44 -7.70
CA SER A 55 16.55 2.20 -8.33
C SER A 55 16.78 1.05 -7.35
N LEU A 56 15.77 0.21 -7.17
CA LEU A 56 15.77 -0.92 -6.25
C LEU A 56 15.21 -2.13 -6.99
N GLU A 57 15.75 -3.30 -6.69
CA GLU A 57 15.07 -4.55 -6.99
C GLU A 57 13.91 -4.71 -5.99
N LEU A 58 12.69 -4.79 -6.52
CA LEU A 58 11.47 -4.87 -5.73
C LEU A 58 10.70 -6.12 -6.13
N PHE A 59 10.01 -6.73 -5.17
CA PHE A 59 9.04 -7.78 -5.40
C PHE A 59 7.65 -7.29 -4.97
N THR A 60 6.60 -7.89 -5.53
CA THR A 60 5.22 -7.64 -5.08
C THR A 60 4.76 -8.73 -4.12
N VAL A 61 3.73 -8.42 -3.32
CA VAL A 61 3.11 -9.41 -2.43
C VAL A 61 2.45 -10.53 -3.22
N ASP A 62 1.91 -10.22 -4.40
CA ASP A 62 1.29 -11.21 -5.27
C ASP A 62 2.32 -12.23 -5.78
N ASP A 63 3.51 -11.77 -6.20
CA ASP A 63 4.57 -12.63 -6.75
C ASP A 63 5.17 -13.59 -5.71
N VAL A 64 5.36 -13.12 -4.47
CA VAL A 64 6.08 -13.88 -3.44
C VAL A 64 5.15 -14.68 -2.55
N PHE A 65 3.96 -14.15 -2.27
CA PHE A 65 3.06 -14.71 -1.26
C PHE A 65 1.70 -15.14 -1.81
N GLY A 66 1.44 -14.97 -3.12
CA GLY A 66 0.13 -15.28 -3.71
C GLY A 66 -0.97 -14.30 -3.31
N GLY A 67 -0.60 -13.12 -2.82
CA GLY A 67 -1.49 -12.01 -2.49
C GLY A 67 -1.76 -11.83 -1.00
N TRP A 68 -2.36 -10.69 -0.67
CA TRP A 68 -2.49 -10.23 0.72
C TRP A 68 -3.30 -11.16 1.62
N LYS A 69 -4.32 -11.84 1.10
CA LYS A 69 -5.12 -12.76 1.90
C LYS A 69 -4.28 -13.92 2.44
N GLU A 70 -3.46 -14.50 1.57
CA GLU A 70 -2.59 -15.63 1.93
C GLU A 70 -1.45 -15.16 2.82
N ALA A 71 -0.81 -14.04 2.48
CA ALA A 71 0.24 -13.44 3.28
C ALA A 71 -0.23 -13.14 4.72
N LEU A 72 -1.43 -12.56 4.88
CA LEU A 72 -2.01 -12.29 6.19
C LEU A 72 -2.31 -13.57 6.96
N ASN A 73 -2.89 -14.59 6.32
CA ASN A 73 -3.24 -15.85 6.96
C ASN A 73 -2.01 -16.63 7.44
N ILE A 74 -0.99 -16.77 6.60
CA ILE A 74 0.22 -17.53 6.94
C ILE A 74 1.04 -16.81 8.01
N HIS A 75 1.26 -15.49 7.85
CA HIS A 75 2.25 -14.79 8.64
C HIS A 75 1.67 -14.13 9.91
N PHE A 76 0.42 -13.66 9.87
CA PHE A 76 -0.11 -12.72 10.86
C PHE A 76 -1.44 -13.12 11.51
N ALA A 77 -2.07 -14.23 11.11
CA ALA A 77 -3.21 -14.78 11.86
C ALA A 77 -2.75 -15.36 13.21
N ASP A 78 -3.69 -15.54 14.14
CA ASP A 78 -3.40 -16.15 15.45
C ASP A 78 -2.70 -17.50 15.30
N GLY A 79 -1.53 -17.66 15.94
CA GLY A 79 -0.69 -18.85 15.80
C GLY A 79 0.09 -18.94 14.47
N GLY A 80 0.10 -17.85 13.70
CA GLY A 80 0.86 -17.67 12.47
C GLY A 80 2.37 -17.59 12.71
N ILE A 81 3.13 -17.38 11.63
CA ILE A 81 4.60 -17.39 11.71
C ILE A 81 5.13 -16.30 12.66
N PHE A 82 4.52 -15.11 12.66
CA PHE A 82 4.95 -14.03 13.55
C PHE A 82 4.86 -14.44 15.03
N ASP A 83 3.73 -15.00 15.47
CA ASP A 83 3.52 -15.44 16.86
C ASP A 83 4.49 -16.52 17.28
N ARG A 84 4.80 -17.46 16.37
CA ARG A 84 5.77 -18.54 16.63
C ARG A 84 7.18 -17.97 16.84
N ILE A 85 7.58 -17.00 16.02
CA ILE A 85 8.88 -16.33 16.17
C ILE A 85 8.94 -15.56 17.49
N GLN A 86 7.89 -14.80 17.83
CA GLN A 86 7.83 -14.06 19.10
C GLN A 86 7.89 -14.99 20.32
N THR A 87 7.09 -16.06 20.31
CA THR A 87 7.04 -17.05 21.40
C THR A 87 8.40 -17.75 21.58
N TYR A 88 9.05 -18.14 20.48
CA TYR A 88 10.38 -18.74 20.53
C TYR A 88 11.44 -17.76 21.08
N SER A 89 11.40 -16.50 20.67
CA SER A 89 12.31 -15.46 21.16
C SER A 89 12.13 -15.16 22.65
N SER A 90 10.89 -15.22 23.16
CA SER A 90 10.62 -15.03 24.60
C SER A 90 11.03 -16.21 25.46
N ALA A 91 11.14 -17.42 24.90
CA ALA A 91 11.57 -18.61 25.64
C ALA A 91 13.10 -18.74 25.78
N LEU A 92 13.86 -17.92 25.03
CA LEU A 92 15.32 -17.86 25.04
C LEU A 92 15.89 -16.79 26.00
N HIS A 93 15.03 -16.03 26.68
CA HIS A 93 15.37 -15.04 27.71
C HIS A 93 14.72 -15.41 29.04
#